data_AF-A0A2U2SCM5-F1
#
_entry.id   AF-A0A2U2SCM5-F1
#
_cell.length_a   1.000
_cell.length_b   1.000
_cell.length_c   1.000
_cell.angle_alpha   90.00
_cell.angle_beta   90.00
_cell.angle_gamma   90.00
#
_symmetry.space_group_name_H-M   'P 1'
#
loop_
_entity.id
_entity.type
_entity.pdbx_description
1 polymer ?
#
loop_
_entity_poly.entity_id
_entity_poly.type
_entity_poly.pdbx_seq_one_letter_code
_entity_poly.pdbx_strand_id
1 'polypeptide(L)'
;MNLMKSFTPRLPGCLAAALMTLTTCLWTFWGISELYYEGWGLPFPQPLAYLVPAALCLALSLLTLRQPRTGGWVLLLGGAAFTLLWWGLAWRRLGAPKPAALLGMIPVSALLCVTGGLFLLEARYRARTGATGVGGRTSLLLAGGLPLLVVLTVTVSELPPLLHRHDDGMRGPRRITAPGVDLLWAPQGPGWNWKQPWGGYPSWNALALYGKPPLGLEPKNEWNAQFRDMQTTGLCAYLSADGLTLLETPQFVWRMPTVEELLRSLTRDGHSANCRWNGNLGPAPCAILPDKETPLWDPAAPPVYYWAAEEFDSEQAYFVNYRGVVNIQPKDFGNPRHGYRCVREP
;
A
#
# COMPACT_ATOMS: atom_id res chain seq x y z
N MET A 1 -17.58 -13.95 -47.80
CA MET A 1 -17.32 -15.11 -46.92
C MET A 1 -15.83 -15.51 -46.82
N ASN A 2 -14.86 -14.59 -47.06
CA ASN A 2 -13.41 -14.89 -47.02
C ASN A 2 -12.61 -14.12 -45.95
N LEU A 3 -13.23 -13.19 -45.20
CA LEU A 3 -12.55 -12.50 -44.08
C LEU A 3 -12.35 -13.40 -42.85
N MET A 4 -13.24 -14.38 -42.61
CA MET A 4 -13.14 -15.26 -41.43
C MET A 4 -12.00 -16.29 -41.52
N LYS A 5 -11.59 -16.72 -42.72
CA LYS A 5 -10.52 -17.73 -42.88
C LYS A 5 -9.11 -17.17 -42.66
N SER A 6 -8.90 -15.86 -42.80
CA SER A 6 -7.60 -15.22 -42.57
C SER A 6 -7.36 -14.76 -41.12
N PHE A 7 -8.42 -14.71 -40.29
CA PHE A 7 -8.32 -14.25 -38.90
C PHE A 7 -7.91 -15.36 -37.92
N THR A 8 -8.38 -16.58 -38.13
CA THR A 8 -8.15 -17.74 -37.25
C THR A 8 -6.67 -18.05 -36.96
N PRO A 9 -5.72 -17.92 -37.92
CA PRO A 9 -4.33 -18.29 -37.69
C PRO A 9 -3.55 -17.30 -36.82
N ARG A 10 -3.96 -16.02 -36.78
CA ARG A 10 -3.27 -14.95 -36.04
C ARG A 10 -3.84 -14.70 -34.64
N LEU A 11 -4.97 -15.33 -34.33
CA LEU A 11 -5.70 -15.13 -33.08
C LEU A 11 -4.85 -15.41 -31.82
N PRO A 12 -4.03 -16.48 -31.74
CA PRO A 12 -3.23 -16.75 -30.54
C PRO A 12 -2.22 -15.63 -30.24
N GLY A 13 -1.50 -15.16 -31.25
CA GLY A 13 -0.52 -14.08 -31.10
C GLY A 13 -1.16 -12.74 -30.72
N CYS A 14 -2.29 -12.40 -31.34
CA CYS A 14 -3.00 -11.14 -31.04
C CYS A 14 -3.56 -11.17 -29.62
N LEU A 15 -4.14 -12.29 -29.20
CA LEU A 15 -4.65 -12.49 -27.85
C LEU A 15 -3.52 -12.43 -26.82
N ALA A 16 -2.39 -13.09 -27.08
CA ALA A 16 -1.22 -13.04 -26.20
C ALA A 16 -0.69 -11.61 -26.02
N ALA A 17 -0.55 -10.87 -27.13
CA ALA A 17 -0.10 -9.49 -27.10
C ALA A 17 -1.06 -8.57 -26.34
N ALA A 18 -2.38 -8.75 -26.54
CA ALA A 18 -3.40 -7.99 -25.82
C ALA A 18 -3.38 -8.27 -24.31
N LEU A 19 -3.33 -9.55 -23.91
CA LEU A 19 -3.25 -9.95 -22.49
C LEU A 19 -1.99 -9.42 -21.82
N MET A 20 -0.84 -9.50 -22.50
CA MET A 20 0.43 -9.03 -21.96
C MET A 20 0.46 -7.49 -21.84
N THR A 21 -0.10 -6.79 -22.82
CA THR A 21 -0.22 -5.32 -22.79
C THR A 21 -1.16 -4.88 -21.67
N LEU A 22 -2.31 -5.53 -21.50
CA LEU A 22 -3.25 -5.27 -20.41
C LEU A 22 -2.58 -5.51 -19.05
N THR A 23 -1.90 -6.64 -18.89
CA THR A 23 -1.16 -6.98 -17.66
C THR A 23 -0.13 -5.91 -17.33
N THR A 24 0.63 -5.45 -18.33
CA THR A 24 1.61 -4.37 -18.16
C THR A 24 0.93 -3.07 -17.75
N CYS A 25 -0.18 -2.68 -18.40
CA CYS A 25 -0.94 -1.48 -18.03
C CYS A 25 -1.45 -1.55 -16.58
N LEU A 26 -1.94 -2.70 -16.12
CA LEU A 26 -2.43 -2.89 -14.75
C LEU A 26 -1.30 -2.74 -13.72
N TRP A 27 -0.14 -3.37 -13.96
CA TRP A 27 1.02 -3.23 -13.08
C TRP A 27 1.63 -1.84 -13.12
N THR A 28 1.59 -1.17 -14.28
CA THR A 28 1.97 0.25 -14.40
C THR A 28 1.03 1.13 -13.61
N PHE A 29 -0.28 0.95 -13.73
CA PHE A 29 -1.29 1.68 -12.97
C PHE A 29 -1.08 1.51 -11.46
N TRP A 30 -0.95 0.27 -10.99
CA TRP A 30 -0.67 -0.01 -9.57
C TRP A 30 0.64 0.65 -9.13
N GLY A 31 1.74 0.41 -9.84
CA GLY A 31 3.06 0.89 -9.43
C GLY A 31 3.19 2.42 -9.38
N ILE A 32 2.62 3.12 -10.36
CA ILE A 32 2.63 4.60 -10.37
C ILE A 32 1.68 5.17 -9.31
N SER A 33 0.52 4.53 -9.07
CA SER A 33 -0.42 4.95 -8.03
C SER A 33 0.20 4.79 -6.64
N GLU A 34 0.83 3.65 -6.35
CA GLU A 34 1.52 3.42 -5.07
C GLU A 34 2.74 4.34 -4.90
N LEU A 35 3.45 4.66 -5.98
CA LEU A 35 4.55 5.63 -5.94
C LEU A 35 4.07 7.01 -5.47
N TYR A 36 2.89 7.46 -5.90
CA TYR A 36 2.31 8.72 -5.44
C TYR A 36 1.65 8.61 -4.06
N TYR A 37 0.95 7.51 -3.81
CA TYR A 37 0.13 7.33 -2.61
C TYR A 37 0.98 7.05 -1.37
N GLU A 38 1.95 6.14 -1.47
CA GLU A 38 2.87 5.80 -0.37
C GLU A 38 4.30 6.26 -0.66
N GLY A 39 4.80 6.07 -1.88
CA GLY A 39 6.19 6.36 -2.25
C GLY A 39 6.59 7.82 -2.05
N TRP A 40 5.66 8.75 -2.20
CA TRP A 40 5.92 10.18 -2.14
C TRP A 40 6.36 10.62 -0.73
N GLY A 41 7.52 11.29 -0.66
CA GLY A 41 8.17 11.69 0.59
C GLY A 41 9.18 10.68 1.14
N LEU A 42 9.31 9.48 0.57
CA LEU A 42 10.43 8.59 0.91
C LEU A 42 11.76 9.08 0.32
N PRO A 43 12.90 8.80 0.99
CA PRO A 43 14.20 9.10 0.45
C PRO A 43 14.48 8.26 -0.81
N PHE A 44 14.99 8.92 -1.85
CA PHE A 44 15.44 8.25 -3.06
C PHE A 44 16.58 7.25 -2.77
N PRO A 45 16.62 6.05 -3.38
CA PRO A 45 15.75 5.55 -4.47
C PRO A 45 14.54 4.74 -4.00
N GLN A 46 14.17 4.76 -2.71
CA GLN A 46 13.14 3.88 -2.16
C GLN A 46 11.77 3.95 -2.90
N PRO A 47 11.26 5.12 -3.33
CA PRO A 47 10.02 5.18 -4.11
C PRO A 47 10.06 4.35 -5.40
N LEU A 48 11.23 4.18 -6.04
CA LEU A 48 11.33 3.47 -7.32
C LEU A 48 11.01 1.97 -7.20
N ALA A 49 11.03 1.41 -5.98
CA ALA A 49 10.66 0.02 -5.75
C ALA A 49 9.23 -0.32 -6.24
N TYR A 50 8.30 0.64 -6.15
CA TYR A 50 6.92 0.47 -6.62
C TYR A 50 6.81 0.33 -8.15
N LEU A 51 7.82 0.80 -8.91
CA LEU A 51 7.84 0.70 -10.37
C LEU A 51 8.44 -0.62 -10.88
N VAL A 52 9.07 -1.41 -10.01
CA VAL A 52 9.76 -2.66 -10.40
C VAL A 52 8.81 -3.65 -11.10
N PRO A 53 7.59 -3.95 -10.58
CA PRO A 53 6.67 -4.87 -11.25
C PRO A 53 6.26 -4.39 -12.66
N ALA A 54 6.01 -3.08 -12.81
CA ALA A 54 5.66 -2.47 -14.08
C ALA A 54 6.81 -2.58 -15.10
N ALA A 55 8.04 -2.26 -14.67
CA ALA A 55 9.23 -2.35 -15.50
C ALA A 55 9.52 -3.79 -15.96
N LEU A 56 9.36 -4.78 -15.08
CA LEU A 56 9.50 -6.20 -15.41
C LEU A 56 8.44 -6.64 -16.43
N CYS A 57 7.18 -6.25 -16.24
CA CYS A 57 6.11 -6.58 -17.18
C CYS A 57 6.35 -5.95 -18.56
N LEU A 58 6.83 -4.70 -18.61
CA LEU A 58 7.18 -4.04 -19.86
C LEU A 58 8.35 -4.76 -20.55
N ALA A 59 9.41 -5.11 -19.82
CA ALA A 59 10.54 -5.86 -20.38
C ALA A 59 10.11 -7.21 -20.96
N LEU A 60 9.25 -7.96 -20.24
CA LEU A 60 8.69 -9.23 -20.70
C LEU A 60 7.77 -9.04 -21.93
N SER A 61 6.99 -7.97 -21.98
CA SER A 61 6.18 -7.61 -23.16
C SER A 61 7.06 -7.39 -24.40
N LEU A 62 8.14 -6.61 -24.25
CA LEU A 62 9.06 -6.35 -25.35
C LEU A 62 9.80 -7.62 -25.79
N LEU A 63 10.21 -8.46 -24.84
CA LEU A 63 10.86 -9.74 -25.12
C LEU A 63 9.92 -10.69 -25.88
N THR A 64 8.69 -10.86 -25.41
CA THR A 64 7.70 -11.79 -26.00
C THR A 64 7.24 -11.34 -27.39
N LEU A 65 7.10 -10.03 -27.63
CA LEU A 65 6.75 -9.52 -28.96
C LEU A 65 7.91 -9.67 -29.96
N ARG A 66 9.16 -9.43 -29.53
CA ARG A 66 10.34 -9.56 -30.40
C ARG A 66 10.75 -11.02 -30.63
N GLN A 67 10.70 -11.83 -29.58
CA GLN A 67 11.13 -13.22 -29.57
C GLN A 67 10.05 -14.12 -28.93
N PRO A 68 8.93 -14.41 -29.61
CA PRO A 68 7.81 -15.15 -29.02
C PRO A 68 8.18 -16.50 -28.45
N ARG A 69 9.14 -17.21 -29.05
CA ARG A 69 9.60 -18.51 -28.55
C ARG A 69 10.33 -18.37 -27.21
N THR A 70 11.33 -17.50 -27.14
CA THR A 70 12.11 -17.27 -25.92
C THR A 70 11.23 -16.67 -24.83
N GLY A 71 10.50 -15.59 -25.15
CA GLY A 71 9.60 -14.92 -24.21
C GLY A 71 8.47 -15.83 -23.73
N GLY A 72 7.91 -16.67 -24.61
CA GLY A 72 6.87 -17.63 -24.23
C GLY A 72 7.35 -18.64 -23.20
N TRP A 73 8.57 -19.17 -23.36
CA TRP A 73 9.19 -20.05 -22.35
C TRP A 73 9.52 -19.31 -21.06
N VAL A 74 10.05 -18.09 -21.13
CA VAL A 74 10.33 -17.28 -19.94
C VAL A 74 9.06 -17.02 -19.13
N LEU A 75 7.95 -16.66 -19.79
CA LEU A 75 6.65 -16.46 -19.12
C LEU A 75 6.12 -17.75 -18.50
N LEU A 76 6.17 -18.87 -19.24
CA LEU A 76 5.63 -20.14 -18.77
C LEU A 76 6.42 -20.69 -17.58
N LEU A 77 7.76 -20.73 -17.70
CA LEU A 77 8.63 -21.21 -16.62
C LEU A 77 8.66 -20.22 -15.46
N GLY A 78 8.65 -18.92 -15.72
CA GLY A 78 8.61 -17.87 -14.71
C GLY A 78 7.31 -17.90 -13.91
N GLY A 79 6.16 -18.02 -14.56
CA GLY A 79 4.86 -18.15 -13.88
C GLY A 79 4.78 -19.43 -13.03
N ALA A 80 5.27 -20.55 -13.56
CA ALA A 80 5.36 -21.80 -12.80
C ALA A 80 6.28 -21.68 -11.58
N ALA A 81 7.49 -21.13 -11.75
CA ALA A 81 8.44 -20.92 -10.67
C ALA A 81 7.92 -19.96 -9.60
N PHE A 82 7.30 -18.83 -10.01
CA PHE A 82 6.68 -17.88 -9.09
C PHE A 82 5.59 -18.56 -8.25
N THR A 83 4.75 -19.39 -8.87
CA THR A 83 3.73 -20.18 -8.15
C THR A 83 4.36 -21.07 -7.09
N LEU A 84 5.38 -21.85 -7.45
CA LEU A 84 6.05 -22.76 -6.53
C LEU A 84 6.73 -22.02 -5.38
N LEU A 85 7.42 -20.90 -5.68
CA LEU A 85 8.08 -20.08 -4.67
C LEU A 85 7.08 -19.42 -3.73
N TRP A 86 6.04 -18.78 -4.28
CA TRP A 86 5.01 -18.12 -3.49
C TRP A 86 4.30 -19.10 -2.56
N TRP A 87 3.88 -20.26 -3.08
CA TRP A 87 3.24 -21.28 -2.27
C TRP A 87 4.17 -21.91 -1.25
N GLY A 88 5.45 -22.09 -1.58
CA GLY A 88 6.47 -22.53 -0.63
C GLY A 88 6.64 -21.55 0.54
N LEU A 89 6.64 -20.24 0.25
CA LEU A 89 6.71 -19.18 1.27
C LEU A 89 5.43 -19.08 2.09
N ALA A 90 4.26 -19.11 1.43
CA ALA A 90 2.96 -19.05 2.08
C ALA A 90 2.76 -20.25 3.03
N TRP A 91 3.12 -21.46 2.58
CA TRP A 91 3.06 -22.67 3.42
C TRP A 91 3.94 -22.55 4.66
N ARG A 92 5.17 -22.02 4.51
CA ARG A 92 6.10 -21.82 5.64
C ARG A 92 5.62 -20.77 6.64
N ARG A 93 4.89 -19.74 6.19
CA ARG A 93 4.44 -18.64 7.05
C ARG A 93 3.06 -18.84 7.67
N LEU A 94 2.14 -19.47 6.94
CA LEU A 94 0.71 -19.51 7.29
C LEU A 94 0.20 -20.94 7.53
N GLY A 95 1.06 -21.96 7.40
CA GLY A 95 0.64 -23.36 7.43
C GLY A 95 -0.12 -23.78 6.18
N ALA A 96 -0.98 -24.80 6.30
CA ALA A 96 -1.76 -25.31 5.18
C ALA A 96 -2.70 -24.21 4.63
N PRO A 97 -2.66 -23.89 3.33
CA PRO A 97 -3.39 -22.78 2.78
C PRO A 97 -4.89 -23.08 2.75
N LYS A 98 -5.68 -22.14 3.27
CA LYS A 98 -7.14 -22.17 3.11
C LYS A 98 -7.47 -22.17 1.60
N PRO A 99 -8.54 -22.85 1.15
CA PRO A 99 -8.94 -22.87 -0.27
C PRO A 99 -9.10 -21.47 -0.87
N ALA A 100 -9.57 -20.50 -0.08
CA ALA A 100 -9.68 -19.10 -0.50
C ALA A 100 -8.31 -18.46 -0.80
N ALA A 101 -7.26 -18.83 -0.06
CA ALA A 101 -5.91 -18.36 -0.32
C ALA A 101 -5.40 -18.92 -1.66
N LEU A 102 -5.71 -20.18 -1.98
CA LEU A 102 -5.33 -20.81 -3.26
C LEU A 102 -5.83 -20.00 -4.46
N LEU A 103 -7.05 -19.49 -4.39
CA LEU A 103 -7.66 -18.68 -5.44
C LEU A 103 -7.05 -17.27 -5.58
N GLY A 104 -6.27 -16.78 -4.60
CA GLY A 104 -5.73 -15.42 -4.62
C GLY A 104 -4.61 -15.21 -5.64
N MET A 105 -3.65 -16.14 -5.73
CA MET A 105 -2.45 -15.97 -6.58
C MET A 105 -2.43 -16.87 -7.82
N ILE A 106 -3.25 -17.92 -7.87
CA ILE A 106 -3.39 -18.76 -9.06
C ILE A 106 -3.74 -17.93 -10.32
N PRO A 107 -4.65 -16.93 -10.27
CA PRO A 107 -4.97 -16.13 -11.47
C PRO A 107 -3.77 -15.42 -12.08
N VAL A 108 -2.85 -14.89 -11.25
CA VAL A 108 -1.66 -14.17 -11.71
C VAL A 108 -0.73 -15.13 -12.45
N SER A 109 -0.40 -16.26 -11.85
CA SER A 109 0.47 -17.26 -12.48
C SER A 109 -0.16 -17.94 -13.68
N ALA A 110 -1.45 -18.26 -13.60
CA ALA A 110 -2.20 -18.86 -14.70
C ALA A 110 -2.22 -17.92 -15.91
N LEU A 111 -2.42 -16.62 -15.70
CA LEU A 111 -2.36 -15.63 -16.77
C LEU A 111 -0.98 -15.60 -17.45
N LEU A 112 0.12 -15.67 -16.69
CA LEU A 112 1.47 -15.75 -17.25
C LEU A 112 1.68 -17.04 -18.06
N CYS A 113 1.26 -18.19 -17.52
CA CYS A 113 1.40 -19.48 -18.21
C CYS A 113 0.56 -19.56 -19.49
N VAL A 114 -0.70 -19.10 -19.44
CA VAL A 114 -1.59 -19.05 -20.62
C VAL A 114 -1.02 -18.11 -21.67
N THR A 115 -0.60 -16.91 -21.28
CA THR A 115 0.01 -15.94 -22.19
C THR A 115 1.30 -16.49 -22.81
N GLY A 116 2.15 -17.15 -22.02
CA GLY A 116 3.35 -17.82 -22.48
C GLY A 116 3.05 -18.94 -23.50
N GLY A 117 2.06 -19.79 -23.20
CA GLY A 117 1.60 -20.83 -24.11
C GLY A 117 1.08 -20.27 -25.45
N LEU A 118 0.32 -19.19 -25.42
CA LEU A 118 -0.16 -18.51 -26.64
C LEU A 118 1.01 -17.96 -27.48
N PHE A 119 2.05 -17.39 -26.85
CA PHE A 119 3.25 -16.96 -27.57
C PHE A 119 4.06 -18.12 -28.16
N LEU A 120 4.11 -19.28 -27.50
CA LEU A 120 4.73 -20.48 -28.04
C LEU A 120 3.95 -21.02 -29.27
N LEU A 121 2.62 -21.01 -29.21
CA LEU A 121 1.77 -21.36 -30.35
C LEU A 121 1.99 -20.42 -31.54
N GLU A 122 2.05 -19.11 -31.28
CA GLU A 122 2.39 -18.08 -32.27
C GLU A 122 3.78 -18.32 -32.88
N ALA A 123 4.80 -18.62 -32.07
CA ALA A 123 6.14 -18.92 -32.57
C ALA A 123 6.15 -20.16 -33.47
N ARG A 124 5.42 -21.21 -33.09
CA ARG A 124 5.27 -22.43 -33.89
C ARG A 124 4.54 -22.16 -35.22
N TYR A 125 3.53 -21.30 -35.19
CA TYR A 125 2.79 -20.90 -36.38
C TYR A 125 3.67 -20.11 -37.36
N ARG A 126 4.44 -19.13 -36.87
CA ARG A 126 5.41 -18.37 -37.69
C ARG A 126 6.44 -19.29 -38.36
N ALA A 127 7.00 -20.23 -37.59
CA ALA A 127 7.98 -21.19 -38.11
C ALA A 127 7.42 -22.07 -39.25
N ARG A 128 6.11 -22.37 -39.23
CA ARG A 128 5.45 -23.20 -40.25
C ARG A 128 5.03 -22.43 -41.50
N THR A 129 4.64 -21.16 -41.35
CA THR A 129 3.99 -20.39 -42.42
C THR A 129 4.87 -19.29 -43.02
N GLY A 130 5.99 -18.95 -42.37
CA GLY A 130 6.81 -17.80 -42.75
C GLY A 130 6.11 -16.45 -42.55
N ALA A 131 4.94 -16.43 -41.90
CA ALA A 131 4.15 -15.23 -41.71
C ALA A 131 4.86 -14.21 -40.82
N THR A 132 4.74 -12.94 -41.16
CA THR A 132 5.05 -11.83 -40.26
C THR A 132 4.03 -11.85 -39.13
N GLY A 133 4.48 -12.13 -37.91
CA GLY A 133 3.57 -12.21 -36.77
C GLY A 133 3.40 -10.90 -36.03
N VAL A 134 2.76 -10.98 -34.86
CA VAL A 134 2.34 -9.86 -33.99
C VAL A 134 3.50 -9.02 -33.43
N GLY A 135 4.76 -9.28 -33.79
CA GLY A 135 5.92 -8.48 -33.38
C GLY A 135 6.17 -7.21 -34.20
N GLY A 136 5.20 -6.79 -35.02
CA GLY A 136 5.33 -5.59 -35.85
C GLY A 136 5.42 -4.28 -35.06
N ARG A 137 5.79 -3.19 -35.75
CA ARG A 137 5.92 -1.84 -35.15
C ARG A 137 4.67 -1.43 -34.37
N THR A 138 3.48 -1.67 -34.88
CA THR A 138 2.22 -1.32 -34.21
C THR A 138 2.07 -1.98 -32.85
N SER A 139 2.36 -3.28 -32.72
CA SER A 139 2.24 -3.98 -31.44
C SER A 139 3.25 -3.49 -30.41
N LEU A 140 4.48 -3.17 -30.84
CA LEU A 140 5.48 -2.58 -29.96
C LEU A 140 5.07 -1.17 -29.51
N LEU A 141 4.50 -0.38 -30.42
CA LEU A 141 3.95 0.95 -30.11
C LEU A 141 2.78 0.85 -29.12
N LEU A 142 1.88 -0.13 -29.25
CA LEU A 142 0.78 -0.33 -28.31
C LEU A 142 1.29 -0.82 -26.95
N ALA A 143 2.20 -1.81 -26.94
CA ALA A 143 2.74 -2.39 -25.72
C ALA A 143 3.58 -1.41 -24.88
N GLY A 144 4.23 -0.42 -25.51
CA GLY A 144 4.92 0.65 -24.79
C GLY A 144 4.06 1.90 -24.58
N GLY A 145 3.26 2.27 -25.58
CA GLY A 145 2.47 3.50 -25.59
C GLY A 145 1.29 3.49 -24.62
N LEU A 146 0.60 2.35 -24.46
CA LEU A 146 -0.52 2.26 -23.51
C LEU A 146 -0.06 2.36 -22.04
N PRO A 147 0.99 1.64 -21.58
CA PRO A 147 1.54 1.87 -20.24
C PRO A 147 2.04 3.30 -20.04
N LEU A 148 2.67 3.92 -21.05
CA LEU A 148 3.07 5.32 -20.96
C LEU A 148 1.86 6.24 -20.77
N LEU A 149 0.76 6.01 -21.50
CA LEU A 149 -0.48 6.75 -21.31
C LEU A 149 -1.05 6.57 -19.90
N VAL A 150 -0.95 5.36 -19.32
CA VAL A 150 -1.32 5.11 -17.92
C VAL A 150 -0.47 5.95 -16.97
N VAL A 151 0.85 5.97 -17.13
CA VAL A 151 1.74 6.82 -16.32
C VAL A 151 1.30 8.28 -16.40
N LEU A 152 1.13 8.81 -17.62
CA LEU A 152 0.71 10.20 -17.82
C LEU A 152 -0.64 10.50 -17.17
N THR A 153 -1.61 9.60 -17.32
CA THR A 153 -2.96 9.79 -16.77
C THR A 153 -2.93 9.83 -15.24
N VAL A 154 -2.26 8.86 -14.60
CA VAL A 154 -2.17 8.83 -13.14
C VAL A 154 -1.32 9.98 -12.60
N THR A 155 -0.22 10.34 -13.27
CA THR A 155 0.58 11.51 -12.91
C THR A 155 -0.24 12.79 -12.97
N VAL A 156 -1.03 13.00 -14.03
CA VAL A 156 -1.88 14.19 -14.16
C VAL A 156 -2.95 14.25 -13.06
N SER A 157 -3.48 13.11 -12.60
CA SER A 157 -4.47 13.09 -11.52
C SER A 157 -3.87 13.24 -10.12
N GLU A 158 -2.75 12.57 -9.84
CA GLU A 158 -2.19 12.46 -8.49
C GLU A 158 -1.15 13.54 -8.17
N LEU A 159 -0.39 14.03 -9.16
CA LEU A 159 0.67 15.00 -8.90
C LEU A 159 0.13 16.37 -8.42
N PRO A 160 -0.95 16.94 -8.98
CA PRO A 160 -1.44 18.23 -8.52
C PRO A 160 -1.79 18.27 -7.02
N PRO A 161 -2.62 17.38 -6.44
CA PRO A 161 -2.90 17.44 -5.00
C PRO A 161 -1.64 17.26 -4.16
N LEU A 162 -0.69 16.42 -4.59
CA LEU A 162 0.58 16.24 -3.90
C LEU A 162 1.43 17.50 -3.84
N LEU A 163 1.50 18.27 -4.94
CA LEU A 163 2.27 19.51 -5.00
C LEU A 163 1.62 20.67 -4.25
N HIS A 164 0.31 20.60 -4.00
CA HIS A 164 -0.45 21.63 -3.28
C HIS A 164 -0.69 21.29 -1.80
N ARG A 165 -0.12 20.19 -1.28
CA ARG A 165 -0.28 19.80 0.13
C ARG A 165 0.12 20.94 1.07
N HIS A 166 -0.79 21.29 1.96
CA HIS A 166 -0.54 22.27 3.00
C HIS A 166 0.40 21.72 4.10
N ASP A 167 1.58 22.31 4.22
CA ASP A 167 2.52 22.11 5.31
C ASP A 167 2.88 23.45 5.95
N ASP A 168 2.44 23.67 7.19
CA ASP A 168 2.78 24.88 7.95
C ASP A 168 4.18 24.81 8.61
N GLY A 169 4.91 23.71 8.44
CA GLY A 169 6.26 23.51 9.00
C GLY A 169 6.30 23.32 10.51
N MET A 170 5.16 23.40 11.20
CA MET A 170 5.10 23.33 12.66
C MET A 170 5.08 21.87 13.10
N ARG A 171 6.06 21.50 13.92
CA ARG A 171 6.19 20.14 14.48
C ARG A 171 6.02 20.10 16.01
N GLY A 172 5.60 21.20 16.61
CA GLY A 172 5.24 21.30 18.04
C GLY A 172 3.86 20.72 18.36
N PRO A 173 3.39 20.88 19.62
CA PRO A 173 2.05 20.44 20.00
C PRO A 173 1.00 21.21 19.21
N ARG A 174 -0.06 20.53 18.75
CA ARG A 174 -1.09 21.12 17.89
C ARG A 174 -2.47 20.92 18.48
N ARG A 175 -3.19 22.02 18.74
CA ARG A 175 -4.62 21.93 19.05
C ARG A 175 -5.39 21.82 17.75
N ILE A 176 -6.21 20.79 17.61
CA ILE A 176 -7.10 20.61 16.45
C ILE A 176 -8.53 20.69 16.99
N THR A 177 -9.27 21.68 16.49
CA THR A 177 -10.67 21.91 16.86
C THR A 177 -11.54 21.73 15.62
N ALA A 178 -12.48 20.81 15.69
CA ALA A 178 -13.50 20.55 14.67
C ALA A 178 -14.79 20.08 15.38
N PRO A 179 -15.95 19.99 14.71
CA PRO A 179 -17.17 19.53 15.35
C PRO A 179 -16.94 18.19 16.05
N GLY A 180 -17.17 18.11 17.37
CA GLY A 180 -17.00 16.88 18.15
C GLY A 180 -15.55 16.49 18.50
N VAL A 181 -14.55 17.32 18.19
CA VAL A 181 -13.15 17.10 18.59
C VAL A 181 -12.48 18.42 18.96
N ASP A 182 -11.87 18.47 20.13
CA ASP A 182 -11.04 19.59 20.58
C ASP A 182 -9.89 19.04 21.40
N LEU A 183 -8.81 18.64 20.71
CA LEU A 183 -7.72 17.87 21.31
C LEU A 183 -6.38 18.54 21.05
N LEU A 184 -5.46 18.39 22.00
CA LEU A 184 -4.05 18.68 21.80
C LEU A 184 -3.32 17.41 21.33
N TRP A 185 -2.68 17.51 20.17
CA TRP A 185 -1.91 16.45 19.54
C TRP A 185 -0.43 16.61 19.84
N ALA A 186 0.23 15.50 20.15
CA ALA A 186 1.62 15.48 20.60
C ALA A 186 2.59 16.12 19.58
N PRO A 187 3.67 16.77 20.04
CA PRO A 187 4.74 17.24 19.17
C PRO A 187 5.52 16.08 18.55
N GLN A 188 6.42 16.41 17.61
CA GLN A 188 7.33 15.44 17.01
C GLN A 188 8.24 14.86 18.09
N GLY A 189 8.38 13.54 18.12
CA GLY A 189 9.10 12.84 19.15
C GLY A 189 8.48 11.47 19.43
N PRO A 190 8.62 10.95 20.66
CA PRO A 190 8.07 9.65 21.00
C PRO A 190 6.55 9.57 20.87
N GLY A 191 5.84 10.69 20.98
CA GLY A 191 4.38 10.73 20.82
C GLY A 191 3.87 10.85 19.38
N TRP A 192 4.75 11.01 18.37
CA TRP A 192 4.34 11.21 16.99
C TRP A 192 5.35 10.61 16.01
N ASN A 193 4.95 9.53 15.32
CA ASN A 193 5.77 8.85 14.32
C ASN A 193 7.20 8.61 14.79
N TRP A 194 7.33 7.96 15.95
CA TRP A 194 8.65 7.68 16.51
C TRP A 194 9.33 6.55 15.73
N LYS A 195 10.17 6.93 14.75
CA LYS A 195 10.90 6.01 13.89
C LYS A 195 11.93 5.22 14.69
N GLN A 196 11.90 3.92 14.54
CA GLN A 196 12.77 2.99 15.26
C GLN A 196 14.09 2.73 14.50
N PRO A 197 15.16 2.26 15.18
CA PRO A 197 16.45 2.02 14.55
C PRO A 197 16.42 1.03 13.37
N TRP A 198 15.49 0.08 13.37
CA TRP A 198 15.28 -0.87 12.27
C TRP A 198 14.59 -0.25 11.03
N GLY A 199 14.24 1.03 11.08
CA GLY A 199 13.84 1.82 9.92
C GLY A 199 12.34 2.04 9.73
N GLY A 200 11.48 1.45 10.56
CA GLY A 200 10.03 1.67 10.52
C GLY A 200 9.46 2.13 11.85
N TYR A 201 8.17 1.86 12.04
CA TYR A 201 7.37 2.38 13.15
C TYR A 201 6.73 1.24 13.95
N PRO A 202 6.47 1.45 15.25
CA PRO A 202 5.87 0.43 16.11
C PRO A 202 4.56 -0.14 15.56
N SER A 203 4.37 -1.44 15.71
CA SER A 203 3.07 -2.09 15.50
C SER A 203 2.08 -1.70 16.61
N TRP A 204 0.79 -2.00 16.41
CA TRP A 204 -0.22 -1.74 17.42
C TRP A 204 0.08 -2.47 18.75
N ASN A 205 0.50 -3.74 18.68
CA ASN A 205 0.92 -4.51 19.86
C ASN A 205 2.12 -3.87 20.57
N ALA A 206 3.12 -3.40 19.81
CA ALA A 206 4.29 -2.74 20.40
C ALA A 206 3.91 -1.43 21.12
N LEU A 207 2.95 -0.67 20.56
CA LEU A 207 2.42 0.53 21.21
C LEU A 207 1.64 0.19 22.47
N ALA A 208 0.71 -0.78 22.42
CA ALA A 208 -0.17 -1.13 23.52
C ALA A 208 0.56 -1.78 24.71
N LEU A 209 1.62 -2.55 24.44
CA LEU A 209 2.37 -3.29 25.45
C LEU A 209 3.62 -2.56 25.94
N TYR A 210 3.82 -1.28 25.57
CA TYR A 210 5.02 -0.51 25.90
C TYR A 210 5.40 -0.61 27.39
N GLY A 211 4.42 -0.46 28.28
CA GLY A 211 4.55 -0.49 29.73
C GLY A 211 4.74 -1.87 30.36
N LYS A 212 4.60 -2.96 29.60
CA LYS A 212 4.80 -4.32 30.10
C LYS A 212 6.29 -4.65 30.15
N PRO A 213 6.79 -5.42 31.12
CA PRO A 213 8.19 -5.85 31.14
C PRO A 213 8.59 -6.67 29.89
N PRO A 214 9.80 -6.44 29.32
CA PRO A 214 10.67 -5.29 29.59
C PRO A 214 10.04 -4.00 29.05
N LEU A 215 10.14 -2.93 29.85
CA LEU A 215 9.62 -1.61 29.50
C LEU A 215 10.25 -1.14 28.19
N GLY A 216 9.41 -0.78 27.21
CA GLY A 216 9.87 -0.31 25.91
C GLY A 216 9.22 -1.02 24.73
N LEU A 217 9.85 -0.92 23.57
CA LEU A 217 9.37 -1.46 22.30
C LEU A 217 10.01 -2.81 21.93
N GLU A 218 10.71 -3.44 22.86
CA GLU A 218 11.25 -4.78 22.69
C GLU A 218 10.12 -5.78 22.40
N PRO A 219 10.37 -6.82 21.57
CA PRO A 219 9.38 -7.83 21.23
C PRO A 219 8.78 -8.51 22.46
N LYS A 220 7.44 -8.56 22.52
CA LYS A 220 6.65 -9.18 23.59
C LYS A 220 5.81 -10.31 22.99
N ASN A 221 6.49 -11.37 22.57
CA ASN A 221 5.96 -12.42 21.69
C ASN A 221 4.86 -13.31 22.33
N GLU A 222 4.53 -13.07 23.61
CA GLU A 222 3.63 -13.95 24.36
C GLU A 222 2.16 -13.51 24.30
N TRP A 223 1.86 -12.27 23.87
CA TRP A 223 0.52 -11.70 23.99
C TRP A 223 0.06 -10.92 22.76
N ASN A 224 -1.17 -11.14 22.34
CA ASN A 224 -1.92 -10.16 21.56
C ASN A 224 -2.52 -9.16 22.53
N ALA A 225 -2.14 -7.89 22.37
CA ALA A 225 -2.60 -6.84 23.26
C ALA A 225 -4.10 -6.60 23.08
N GLN A 226 -4.75 -6.19 24.16
CA GLN A 226 -6.16 -5.81 24.16
C GLN A 226 -6.30 -4.28 24.18
N PHE A 227 -7.50 -3.78 23.89
CA PHE A 227 -7.84 -2.36 24.00
C PHE A 227 -7.44 -1.78 25.37
N ARG A 228 -7.65 -2.56 26.44
CA ARG A 228 -7.25 -2.19 27.81
C ARG A 228 -5.74 -1.99 27.96
N ASP A 229 -4.92 -2.79 27.29
CA ASP A 229 -3.47 -2.61 27.32
C ASP A 229 -3.08 -1.28 26.66
N MET A 230 -3.71 -0.92 25.53
CA MET A 230 -3.51 0.38 24.89
C MET A 230 -3.80 1.56 25.82
N GLN A 231 -4.81 1.44 26.67
CA GLN A 231 -5.19 2.49 27.63
C GLN A 231 -4.30 2.53 28.88
N THR A 232 -3.81 1.38 29.35
CA THR A 232 -3.18 1.27 30.67
C THR A 232 -1.67 1.12 30.63
N THR A 233 -1.17 0.44 29.60
CA THR A 233 0.27 0.19 29.38
C THR A 233 0.76 0.75 28.04
N GLY A 234 -0.09 1.45 27.30
CA GLY A 234 0.27 1.98 25.99
C GLY A 234 1.34 3.07 26.07
N LEU A 235 2.15 3.20 25.01
CA LEU A 235 3.25 4.16 24.93
C LEU A 235 2.83 5.59 25.30
N CYS A 236 1.66 6.05 24.83
CA CYS A 236 1.17 7.39 25.12
C CYS A 236 1.00 7.63 26.63
N ALA A 237 0.66 6.60 27.42
CA ALA A 237 0.50 6.75 28.87
C ALA A 237 1.83 7.12 29.57
N TYR A 238 2.98 6.86 28.95
CA TYR A 238 4.32 7.12 29.50
C TYR A 238 4.94 8.43 29.00
N LEU A 239 4.25 9.20 28.17
CA LEU A 239 4.72 10.49 27.71
C LEU A 239 4.72 11.54 28.83
N SER A 240 5.80 12.32 28.91
CA SER A 240 5.87 13.54 29.72
C SER A 240 4.76 14.53 29.34
N ALA A 241 4.43 15.47 30.24
CA ALA A 241 3.36 16.44 30.00
C ALA A 241 3.57 17.31 28.74
N ASP A 242 4.82 17.59 28.38
CA ASP A 242 5.19 18.30 27.14
C ASP A 242 5.20 17.41 25.89
N GLY A 243 5.09 16.08 26.05
CA GLY A 243 5.06 15.09 24.98
C GLY A 243 6.42 14.82 24.32
N LEU A 244 7.52 15.32 24.90
CA LEU A 244 8.85 15.24 24.30
C LEU A 244 9.69 14.05 24.78
N THR A 245 9.36 13.46 25.94
CA THR A 245 10.12 12.35 26.52
C THR A 245 9.22 11.22 27.00
N LEU A 246 9.77 10.00 27.00
CA LEU A 246 9.14 8.84 27.65
C LEU A 246 9.73 8.68 29.04
N LEU A 247 8.87 8.49 30.03
CA LEU A 247 9.25 8.31 31.43
C LEU A 247 9.15 6.83 31.82
N GLU A 248 9.73 6.46 32.96
CA GLU A 248 9.69 5.08 33.47
C GLU A 248 8.34 4.72 34.08
N THR A 249 7.59 5.72 34.55
CA THR A 249 6.28 5.57 35.17
C THR A 249 5.19 6.14 34.26
N PRO A 250 3.98 5.54 34.24
CA PRO A 250 2.88 6.07 33.46
C PRO A 250 2.38 7.39 34.08
N GLN A 251 2.20 8.40 33.22
CA GLN A 251 1.72 9.74 33.52
C GLN A 251 0.22 9.89 33.27
N PHE A 252 -0.34 9.11 32.32
CA PHE A 252 -1.74 9.18 31.89
C PHE A 252 -2.20 10.58 31.43
N VAL A 253 -1.26 11.42 30.98
CA VAL A 253 -1.55 12.73 30.40
C VAL A 253 -1.96 12.59 28.94
N TRP A 254 -1.31 11.69 28.21
CA TRP A 254 -1.58 11.43 26.80
C TRP A 254 -2.18 10.04 26.62
N ARG A 255 -2.99 9.88 25.57
CA ARG A 255 -3.60 8.62 25.15
C ARG A 255 -3.53 8.47 23.64
N MET A 256 -3.77 7.25 23.15
CA MET A 256 -4.04 7.06 21.73
C MET A 256 -5.40 7.66 21.35
N PRO A 257 -5.54 8.26 20.16
CA PRO A 257 -6.81 8.77 19.65
C PRO A 257 -7.70 7.62 19.17
N THR A 258 -9.01 7.85 19.24
CA THR A 258 -10.02 6.95 18.66
C THR A 258 -10.08 7.06 17.12
N VAL A 259 -10.76 6.11 16.47
CA VAL A 259 -11.05 6.18 15.02
C VAL A 259 -11.79 7.49 14.68
N GLU A 260 -12.79 7.84 15.50
CA GLU A 260 -13.60 9.04 15.32
C GLU A 260 -12.78 10.32 15.46
N GLU A 261 -11.89 10.40 16.46
CA GLU A 261 -11.02 11.55 16.68
C GLU A 261 -10.01 11.75 15.55
N LEU A 262 -9.43 10.65 15.02
CA LEU A 262 -8.57 10.70 13.84
C LEU A 262 -9.32 11.26 12.63
N LEU A 263 -10.51 10.72 12.32
CA LEU A 263 -11.31 11.16 11.17
C LEU A 263 -11.72 12.63 11.29
N ARG A 264 -12.23 13.06 12.45
CA ARG A 264 -12.66 14.46 12.67
C ARG A 264 -11.50 15.47 12.58
N SER A 265 -10.28 15.00 12.80
CA SER A 265 -9.05 15.81 12.75
C SER A 265 -8.40 15.87 11.37
N LEU A 266 -8.95 15.17 10.37
CA LEU A 266 -8.46 15.25 8.99
C LEU A 266 -8.77 16.61 8.38
N THR A 267 -7.85 17.09 7.55
CA THR A 267 -7.90 18.41 6.93
C THR A 267 -7.63 18.38 5.44
N ARG A 268 -8.03 19.46 4.77
CA ARG A 268 -7.68 19.80 3.40
C ARG A 268 -7.51 21.32 3.30
N ASP A 269 -6.38 21.76 2.74
CA ASP A 269 -6.01 23.16 2.55
C ASP A 269 -6.11 23.96 3.87
N GLY A 270 -5.71 23.34 4.99
CA GLY A 270 -5.78 23.95 6.33
C GLY A 270 -7.18 24.00 6.97
N HIS A 271 -8.21 23.49 6.29
CA HIS A 271 -9.59 23.43 6.79
C HIS A 271 -9.98 22.00 7.21
N SER A 272 -10.89 21.85 8.18
CA SER A 272 -11.43 20.54 8.55
C SER A 272 -12.16 19.89 7.38
N ALA A 273 -11.87 18.62 7.12
CA ALA A 273 -12.58 17.81 6.13
C ALA A 273 -13.97 17.36 6.62
N ASN A 274 -14.28 17.56 7.90
CA ASN A 274 -15.54 17.18 8.56
C ASN A 274 -15.92 15.71 8.31
N CYS A 275 -14.92 14.81 8.36
CA CYS A 275 -15.14 13.37 8.25
C CYS A 275 -15.80 12.83 9.53
N ARG A 276 -16.62 11.78 9.38
CA ARG A 276 -17.29 11.11 10.50
C ARG A 276 -17.22 9.60 10.35
N TRP A 277 -16.98 8.91 11.45
CA TRP A 277 -17.07 7.46 11.46
C TRP A 277 -18.53 7.01 11.44
N ASN A 278 -18.82 6.01 10.61
CA ASN A 278 -20.14 5.39 10.49
C ASN A 278 -20.15 3.95 11.03
N GLY A 279 -19.09 3.52 11.73
CA GLY A 279 -18.94 2.15 12.24
C GLY A 279 -18.50 1.11 11.20
N ASN A 280 -18.32 1.48 9.93
CA ASN A 280 -17.96 0.55 8.86
C ASN A 280 -16.51 0.75 8.38
N LEU A 281 -15.94 -0.33 7.82
CA LEU A 281 -14.67 -0.26 7.09
C LEU A 281 -14.88 0.41 5.73
N GLY A 282 -13.83 1.04 5.20
CA GLY A 282 -13.82 1.74 3.93
C GLY A 282 -13.80 3.27 4.09
N PRO A 283 -14.11 4.02 3.01
CA PRO A 283 -14.13 5.47 3.04
C PRO A 283 -15.18 6.01 4.01
N ALA A 284 -14.75 6.86 4.95
CA ALA A 284 -15.67 7.60 5.80
C ALA A 284 -16.35 8.73 5.01
N PRO A 285 -17.61 9.08 5.32
CA PRO A 285 -18.24 10.27 4.78
C PRO A 285 -17.50 11.53 5.25
N CYS A 286 -17.00 12.32 4.29
CA CYS A 286 -16.35 13.60 4.51
C CYS A 286 -17.03 14.69 3.66
N ALA A 287 -16.99 15.94 4.13
CA ALA A 287 -17.49 17.07 3.33
C ALA A 287 -16.51 17.43 2.20
N ILE A 288 -15.21 17.26 2.45
CA ILE A 288 -14.11 17.47 1.51
C ILE A 288 -13.20 16.24 1.61
N LEU A 289 -12.62 15.78 0.50
CA LEU A 289 -11.63 14.69 0.54
C LEU A 289 -10.37 15.19 1.27
N PRO A 290 -10.00 14.61 2.43
CA PRO A 290 -8.80 15.01 3.13
C PRO A 290 -7.53 14.55 2.41
N ASP A 291 -6.42 15.18 2.75
CA ASP A 291 -5.09 14.78 2.28
C ASP A 291 -4.10 14.74 3.46
N LYS A 292 -2.88 14.27 3.18
CA LYS A 292 -1.79 14.17 4.13
C LYS A 292 -1.19 15.53 4.42
N GLU A 293 -1.89 16.31 5.22
CA GLU A 293 -1.61 17.72 5.49
C GLU A 293 -1.49 18.01 6.99
N THR A 294 -0.79 19.10 7.29
CA THR A 294 -0.81 19.70 8.63
C THR A 294 -2.23 20.19 8.95
N PRO A 295 -2.67 20.16 10.23
CA PRO A 295 -1.86 19.95 11.42
C PRO A 295 -1.73 18.50 11.89
N LEU A 296 -2.52 17.55 11.39
CA LEU A 296 -2.51 16.17 11.88
C LEU A 296 -1.31 15.38 11.36
N TRP A 297 -1.02 15.48 10.06
CA TRP A 297 0.04 14.75 9.39
C TRP A 297 1.30 15.59 9.24
N ASP A 298 2.44 14.91 9.13
CA ASP A 298 3.66 15.48 8.55
C ASP A 298 3.68 15.04 7.08
N PRO A 299 3.47 15.94 6.11
CA PRO A 299 3.38 15.59 4.69
C PRO A 299 4.64 14.91 4.15
N ALA A 300 5.81 15.24 4.73
CA ALA A 300 7.11 14.70 4.34
C ALA A 300 7.46 13.37 5.04
N ALA A 301 6.79 13.00 6.13
CA ALA A 301 7.11 11.78 6.86
C ALA A 301 6.58 10.52 6.12
N PRO A 302 7.25 9.35 6.18
CA PRO A 302 6.79 8.12 5.54
C PRO A 302 5.38 7.62 5.89
N PRO A 303 4.86 7.78 7.13
CA PRO A 303 3.54 7.26 7.50
C PRO A 303 2.40 7.84 6.68
N VAL A 304 1.46 6.98 6.30
CA VAL A 304 0.23 7.31 5.58
C VAL A 304 -1.02 6.70 6.24
N TYR A 305 -0.81 5.91 7.30
CA TYR A 305 -1.81 5.28 8.14
C TYR A 305 -1.50 5.62 9.60
N TYR A 306 -2.50 5.98 10.39
CA TYR A 306 -2.36 6.11 11.84
C TYR A 306 -3.19 5.04 12.54
N TRP A 307 -2.56 4.35 13.47
CA TRP A 307 -3.25 3.46 14.40
C TRP A 307 -4.27 4.24 15.23
N ALA A 308 -5.44 3.64 15.41
CA ALA A 308 -6.43 4.08 16.38
C ALA A 308 -6.27 3.32 17.71
N ALA A 309 -6.85 3.85 18.78
CA ALA A 309 -6.85 3.22 20.09
C ALA A 309 -7.61 1.90 20.09
N GLU A 310 -8.70 1.80 19.32
CA GLU A 310 -9.60 0.66 19.29
C GLU A 310 -8.99 -0.57 18.59
N GLU A 311 -9.24 -1.75 19.16
CA GLU A 311 -9.05 -3.02 18.47
C GLU A 311 -10.31 -3.37 17.66
N PHE A 312 -10.14 -4.09 16.55
CA PHE A 312 -11.26 -4.65 15.79
C PHE A 312 -11.68 -5.98 16.39
N ASP A 313 -10.70 -6.85 16.65
CA ASP A 313 -10.85 -8.14 17.30
C ASP A 313 -9.57 -8.53 18.04
N SER A 314 -9.43 -9.81 18.44
CA SER A 314 -8.25 -10.31 19.15
C SER A 314 -6.95 -10.23 18.34
N GLU A 315 -7.00 -10.23 17.01
CA GLU A 315 -5.84 -10.28 16.12
C GLU A 315 -5.58 -8.97 15.38
N GLN A 316 -6.60 -8.13 15.20
CA GLN A 316 -6.58 -6.97 14.32
C GLN A 316 -6.95 -5.67 15.05
N ALA A 317 -6.38 -4.56 14.60
CA ALA A 317 -6.69 -3.23 15.10
C ALA A 317 -7.04 -2.28 13.96
N TYR A 318 -7.77 -1.22 14.31
CA TYR A 318 -8.16 -0.19 13.35
C TYR A 318 -7.00 0.76 13.04
N PHE A 319 -6.96 1.21 11.80
CA PHE A 319 -6.17 2.35 11.37
C PHE A 319 -6.99 3.27 10.45
N VAL A 320 -6.56 4.52 10.38
CA VAL A 320 -7.13 5.54 9.49
C VAL A 320 -6.04 6.03 8.55
N ASN A 321 -6.31 6.06 7.24
CA ASN A 321 -5.40 6.67 6.27
C ASN A 321 -5.66 8.18 6.12
N TYR A 322 -4.73 8.90 5.50
CA TYR A 322 -4.86 10.34 5.28
C TYR A 322 -6.01 10.75 4.34
N ARG A 323 -6.59 9.81 3.58
CA ARG A 323 -7.78 10.04 2.73
C ARG A 323 -9.11 9.74 3.46
N GLY A 324 -9.08 9.46 4.75
CA GLY A 324 -10.27 9.18 5.55
C GLY A 324 -10.85 7.77 5.36
N VAL A 325 -10.04 6.81 4.94
CA VAL A 325 -10.42 5.39 4.88
C VAL A 325 -10.08 4.73 6.21
N VAL A 326 -11.07 4.05 6.79
CA VAL A 326 -10.91 3.20 7.98
C VAL A 326 -10.71 1.77 7.51
N ASN A 327 -9.68 1.10 8.02
CA ASN A 327 -9.45 -0.32 7.72
C ASN A 327 -8.79 -1.01 8.91
N ILE A 328 -8.52 -2.30 8.78
CA ILE A 328 -7.95 -3.15 9.82
C ILE A 328 -6.67 -3.82 9.35
N GLN A 329 -5.76 -4.06 10.29
CA GLN A 329 -4.46 -4.68 10.05
C GLN A 329 -4.11 -5.55 11.26
N PRO A 330 -3.38 -6.67 11.08
CA PRO A 330 -2.88 -7.45 12.20
C PRO A 330 -2.10 -6.60 13.20
N LYS A 331 -2.34 -6.80 14.50
CA LYS A 331 -1.76 -5.97 15.57
C LYS A 331 -0.25 -6.08 15.69
N ASP A 332 0.32 -7.20 15.23
CA ASP A 332 1.77 -7.46 15.20
C ASP A 332 2.45 -6.84 13.97
N PHE A 333 1.68 -6.35 13.00
CA PHE A 333 2.21 -5.83 11.75
C PHE A 333 2.78 -4.41 11.90
N GLY A 334 4.09 -4.31 12.10
CA GLY A 334 4.83 -3.07 11.98
C GLY A 334 5.28 -2.84 10.52
N ASN A 335 4.93 -1.69 9.94
CA ASN A 335 5.39 -1.29 8.61
C ASN A 335 5.90 0.15 8.67
N PRO A 336 6.97 0.52 7.93
CA PRO A 336 7.37 1.90 7.66
C PRO A 336 6.25 2.90 7.27
N ARG A 337 5.02 2.45 6.98
CA ARG A 337 3.86 3.28 6.63
C ARG A 337 2.86 3.51 7.76
N HIS A 338 2.91 2.73 8.83
CA HIS A 338 1.97 2.81 9.94
C HIS A 338 2.56 3.64 11.07
N GLY A 339 2.05 4.86 11.22
CA GLY A 339 2.41 5.76 12.30
C GLY A 339 1.39 5.80 13.42
N TYR A 340 1.56 6.78 14.29
CA TYR A 340 0.63 7.12 15.35
C TYR A 340 0.89 8.55 15.80
N ARG A 341 -0.09 9.13 16.49
CA ARG A 341 0.07 10.40 17.18
C ARG A 341 -0.79 10.43 18.43
N CYS A 342 -0.17 10.63 19.59
CA CYS A 342 -0.88 10.71 20.86
C CYS A 342 -1.66 12.01 20.99
N VAL A 343 -2.74 11.98 21.76
CA VAL A 343 -3.62 13.11 22.03
C VAL A 343 -3.87 13.27 23.53
N ARG A 344 -4.24 14.47 23.93
CA ARG A 344 -4.80 14.78 25.25
C ARG A 344 -5.87 15.85 25.16
N GLU A 345 -6.67 15.94 26.22
CA GLU A 345 -7.56 17.09 26.40
C GLU A 345 -6.73 18.38 26.60
N PRO A 346 -7.23 19.56 26.16
CA PRO A 346 -6.46 20.83 26.15
C PRO A 346 -5.84 21.25 27.49
#